data_AF-A0AAI9Y1I8-F1
#
_entry.id   AF-A0AAI9Y1I8-F1
#
_cell.length_a   1.000
_cell.length_b   1.000
_cell.length_c   1.000
_cell.angle_alpha   90.00
_cell.angle_beta   90.00
_cell.angle_gamma   90.00
#
_symmetry.space_group_name_H-M   'P 1'
#
loop_
_entity.id
_entity.type
_entity.pdbx_description
1 polymer ?
#
loop_
_entity_poly.entity_id
_entity_poly.type
_entity_poly.pdbx_seq_one_letter_code
_entity_poly.pdbx_strand_id
1 'polypeptide(L)'
;MFSTTLTTFLAVSATLVSAATIPIRDAGKSGSYSMTPHDSYSSSIGVLGCKIDTNRVAYWPNPLSCNDICLKVSNGDRSVHLLRIDQSGGAFDISYDAWNYLTTGKSATEDPTIGGGVLMNWEAVDASECSHLLKDGKFPLSAANSMNYLTSCLAEPDSFVAKNYALYNIQNPACTWGVDEVCTLNLAVSNQAACPSGLGSVKTLTALPVTNIGYGTGKTAVAVQ
;
A
#
# COMPACT_ATOMS: atom_id res chain seq x y z
N MET A 1 -14.10 -74.87 41.26
CA MET A 1 -14.39 -73.42 41.36
C MET A 1 -13.18 -72.81 42.04
N PHE A 2 -12.33 -71.96 41.44
CA PHE A 2 -12.53 -70.89 40.47
C PHE A 2 -11.34 -70.83 39.50
N SER A 3 -11.60 -70.45 38.25
CA SER A 3 -10.59 -70.21 37.21
C SER A 3 -10.36 -68.70 37.10
N THR A 4 -9.13 -68.24 37.21
CA THR A 4 -8.77 -66.82 37.20
C THR A 4 -8.27 -66.43 35.81
N THR A 5 -9.10 -65.76 35.02
CA THR A 5 -8.70 -65.18 33.73
C THR A 5 -8.07 -63.81 33.95
N LEU A 6 -6.79 -63.67 33.56
CA LEU A 6 -6.04 -62.43 33.54
C LEU A 6 -6.23 -61.76 32.18
N THR A 7 -6.90 -60.60 32.13
CA THR A 7 -7.11 -59.84 30.88
C THR A 7 -6.04 -58.74 30.78
N THR A 8 -5.13 -58.89 29.83
CA THR A 8 -4.11 -57.90 29.47
C THR A 8 -4.72 -56.79 28.60
N PHE A 9 -4.64 -55.55 29.05
CA PHE A 9 -4.99 -54.37 28.25
C PHE A 9 -3.77 -53.90 27.45
N LEU A 10 -3.85 -53.95 26.12
CA LEU A 10 -2.89 -53.33 25.20
C LEU A 10 -3.28 -51.86 24.99
N ALA A 11 -2.45 -50.93 25.46
CA ALA A 11 -2.60 -49.50 25.19
C ALA A 11 -1.99 -49.16 23.81
N VAL A 12 -2.83 -48.82 22.84
CA VAL A 12 -2.41 -48.31 21.53
C VAL A 12 -2.24 -46.80 21.66
N SER A 13 -1.00 -46.31 21.60
CA SER A 13 -0.70 -44.87 21.52
C SER A 13 -0.80 -44.43 20.06
N ALA A 14 -1.86 -43.70 19.71
CA ALA A 14 -1.98 -43.04 18.41
C ALA A 14 -1.28 -41.68 18.46
N THR A 15 -0.11 -41.56 17.81
CA THR A 15 0.56 -40.28 17.60
C THR A 15 -0.16 -39.50 16.50
N LEU A 16 -0.85 -38.42 16.87
CA LEU A 16 -1.41 -37.47 15.91
C LEU A 16 -0.28 -36.68 15.25
N VAL A 17 0.07 -37.04 14.01
CA VAL A 17 0.90 -36.19 13.15
C VAL A 17 0.03 -35.01 12.73
N SER A 18 0.24 -33.84 13.33
CA SER A 18 -0.35 -32.59 12.81
C SER A 18 0.24 -32.32 11.44
N ALA A 19 -0.55 -32.52 10.39
CA ALA A 19 -0.25 -32.01 9.08
C ALA A 19 -0.30 -30.47 9.16
N ALA A 20 0.87 -29.84 9.28
CA ALA A 20 0.97 -28.41 9.08
C ALA A 20 0.57 -28.13 7.62
N THR A 21 -0.58 -27.52 7.41
CA THR A 21 -0.96 -26.96 6.13
C THR A 21 0.07 -25.91 5.76
N ILE A 22 0.96 -26.23 4.82
CA ILE A 22 1.79 -25.23 4.15
C ILE A 22 0.79 -24.35 3.39
N PRO A 23 0.61 -23.06 3.74
CA PRO A 23 -0.25 -22.20 2.97
C PRO A 23 0.28 -22.19 1.54
N ILE A 24 -0.60 -22.50 0.59
CA ILE A 24 -0.32 -22.32 -0.83
C ILE A 24 0.01 -20.83 -0.98
N ARG A 25 1.28 -20.52 -1.19
CA ARG A 25 1.70 -19.16 -1.52
C ARG A 25 1.05 -18.82 -2.84
N ASP A 26 0.09 -17.92 -2.81
CA ASP A 26 -0.53 -17.37 -4.02
C ASP A 26 0.60 -16.84 -4.92
N ALA A 27 0.82 -17.52 -6.06
CA ALA A 27 1.94 -17.23 -6.94
C ALA A 27 1.80 -15.77 -7.45
N GLY A 28 2.70 -14.89 -7.03
CA GLY A 28 2.70 -13.47 -7.41
C GLY A 28 2.15 -12.49 -6.38
N LYS A 29 1.64 -12.96 -5.22
CA LYS A 29 1.19 -12.09 -4.11
C LYS A 29 2.16 -12.04 -2.94
N SER A 30 3.31 -12.70 -3.03
CA SER A 30 4.37 -12.61 -2.02
C SER A 30 5.73 -12.93 -2.63
N GLY A 31 6.81 -12.55 -1.97
CA GLY A 31 8.16 -12.85 -2.42
C GLY A 31 9.23 -12.21 -1.56
N SER A 32 10.47 -12.34 -2.02
CA SER A 32 11.63 -11.68 -1.44
C SER A 32 12.35 -10.92 -2.53
N TYR A 33 12.54 -9.62 -2.36
CA TYR A 33 13.17 -8.77 -3.38
C TYR A 33 14.08 -7.73 -2.75
N SER A 34 14.99 -7.22 -3.57
CA SER A 34 15.87 -6.11 -3.23
C SER A 34 15.05 -4.81 -3.21
N MET A 35 14.74 -4.33 -2.01
CA MET A 35 13.96 -3.11 -1.80
C MET A 35 14.84 -1.88 -1.64
N THR A 36 14.48 -0.81 -2.34
CA THR A 36 15.23 0.44 -2.42
C THR A 36 14.48 1.60 -1.76
N PRO A 37 15.20 2.56 -1.14
CA PRO A 37 14.57 3.73 -0.55
C PRO A 37 14.14 4.74 -1.63
N HIS A 38 12.88 5.19 -1.57
CA HIS A 38 12.33 6.26 -2.41
C HIS A 38 12.08 7.51 -1.56
N ASP A 39 12.83 8.57 -1.79
CA ASP A 39 12.78 9.78 -0.98
C ASP A 39 11.74 10.80 -1.47
N SER A 40 11.26 10.65 -2.70
CA SER A 40 10.37 11.60 -3.37
C SER A 40 8.99 10.99 -3.60
N TYR A 41 7.93 11.57 -3.05
CA TYR A 41 6.59 11.07 -3.32
C TYR A 41 6.19 11.26 -4.79
N SER A 42 5.61 10.24 -5.41
CA SER A 42 4.94 10.30 -6.73
C SER A 42 3.80 9.29 -6.84
N SER A 43 2.89 9.49 -7.79
CA SER A 43 1.88 8.47 -8.13
C SER A 43 1.40 8.67 -9.57
N SER A 44 1.79 7.79 -10.49
CA SER A 44 1.34 7.83 -11.89
C SER A 44 -0.15 7.50 -12.06
N ILE A 45 -0.74 6.80 -11.09
CA ILE A 45 -2.18 6.48 -11.06
C ILE A 45 -3.01 7.55 -10.32
N GLY A 46 -2.36 8.60 -9.82
CA GLY A 46 -3.03 9.75 -9.22
C GLY A 46 -3.46 9.59 -7.77
N VAL A 47 -2.82 8.72 -6.97
CA VAL A 47 -3.03 8.73 -5.51
C VAL A 47 -2.53 10.05 -4.92
N LEU A 48 -3.33 10.64 -4.03
CA LEU A 48 -3.03 11.96 -3.46
C LEU A 48 -2.25 11.81 -2.15
N GLY A 49 -1.00 12.28 -2.15
CA GLY A 49 -0.10 12.16 -1.01
C GLY A 49 -0.61 12.89 0.23
N CYS A 50 -1.33 14.00 0.04
CA CYS A 50 -1.89 14.78 1.14
C CYS A 50 -3.10 14.11 1.83
N LYS A 51 -3.50 12.92 1.36
CA LYS A 51 -4.64 12.15 1.88
C LYS A 51 -4.23 10.78 2.45
N ILE A 52 -2.93 10.47 2.48
CA ILE A 52 -2.37 9.22 2.98
C ILE A 52 -1.10 9.49 3.81
N ASP A 53 -0.59 8.47 4.50
CA ASP A 53 0.75 8.52 5.07
C ASP A 53 1.82 8.22 4.01
N THR A 54 2.53 9.24 3.54
CA THR A 54 3.58 9.11 2.52
C THR A 54 4.87 8.45 3.02
N ASN A 55 5.00 8.19 4.32
CA ASN A 55 6.08 7.41 4.91
C ASN A 55 5.77 5.89 4.92
N ARG A 56 4.61 5.50 4.41
CA ARG A 56 4.13 4.12 4.35
C ARG A 56 3.59 3.78 2.97
N VAL A 57 4.41 3.99 1.93
CA VAL A 57 4.03 3.72 0.53
C VAL A 57 5.04 2.86 -0.22
N ALA A 58 4.58 2.27 -1.32
CA ALA A 58 5.29 1.31 -2.16
C ALA A 58 5.07 1.57 -3.66
N TYR A 59 6.13 1.33 -4.45
CA TYR A 59 6.22 1.48 -5.91
C TYR A 59 6.75 0.18 -6.51
N TRP A 60 5.90 -0.62 -7.15
CA TRP A 60 6.25 -1.98 -7.61
C TRP A 60 6.52 -1.98 -9.12
N PRO A 61 7.34 -2.88 -9.66
CA PRO A 61 7.66 -2.87 -11.09
C PRO A 61 6.47 -3.24 -11.98
N ASN A 62 5.46 -3.91 -11.41
CA ASN A 62 4.27 -4.37 -12.11
C ASN A 62 3.11 -3.36 -11.93
N PRO A 63 2.13 -3.36 -12.85
CA PRO A 63 0.90 -2.58 -12.69
C PRO A 63 0.18 -2.89 -11.37
N LEU A 64 -0.41 -1.86 -10.76
CA LEU A 64 -1.24 -1.99 -9.56
C LEU A 64 -2.59 -2.63 -9.92
N SER A 65 -3.04 -3.59 -9.09
CA SER A 65 -4.39 -4.17 -9.21
C SER A 65 -5.41 -3.36 -8.41
N CYS A 66 -6.68 -3.73 -8.51
CA CYS A 66 -7.76 -3.04 -7.79
C CYS A 66 -8.00 -3.59 -6.37
N ASN A 67 -7.23 -4.62 -5.96
CA ASN A 67 -7.34 -5.31 -4.67
C ASN A 67 -6.04 -5.31 -3.88
N ASP A 68 -4.89 -5.50 -4.54
CA ASP A 68 -3.60 -5.68 -3.88
C ASP A 68 -2.93 -4.31 -3.61
N ILE A 69 -3.70 -3.40 -3.00
CA ILE A 69 -3.28 -2.04 -2.63
C ILE A 69 -2.55 -1.98 -1.28
N CYS A 70 -2.64 -3.04 -0.48
CA CYS A 70 -1.98 -3.14 0.81
C CYS A 70 -0.91 -4.24 0.77
N LEU A 71 0.28 -3.87 1.19
CA LEU A 71 1.42 -4.77 1.27
C LEU A 71 1.89 -4.80 2.72
N LYS A 72 2.26 -5.99 3.20
CA LYS A 72 3.11 -6.12 4.38
C LYS A 72 4.52 -6.42 3.92
N VAL A 73 5.47 -5.61 4.39
CA VAL A 73 6.88 -5.75 4.10
C VAL A 73 7.62 -6.04 5.40
N SER A 74 8.58 -6.96 5.36
CA SER A 74 9.33 -7.39 6.53
C SER A 74 10.81 -7.59 6.27
N ASN A 75 11.61 -7.29 7.29
CA ASN A 75 13.04 -7.52 7.35
C ASN A 75 13.42 -7.99 8.76
N GLY A 76 13.81 -9.27 8.88
CA GLY A 76 13.99 -9.91 10.19
C GLY A 76 12.68 -9.95 10.98
N ASP A 77 12.71 -9.41 12.19
CA ASP A 77 11.58 -9.32 13.13
C ASP A 77 10.69 -8.07 12.92
N ARG A 78 11.11 -7.14 12.06
CA ARG A 78 10.39 -5.90 11.79
C ARG A 78 9.49 -6.05 10.58
N SER A 79 8.31 -5.44 10.67
CA SER A 79 7.40 -5.32 9.54
C SER A 79 6.64 -3.99 9.56
N VAL A 80 6.18 -3.58 8.39
CA VAL A 80 5.28 -2.43 8.19
C VAL A 80 4.26 -2.77 7.12
N HIS A 81 3.10 -2.13 7.22
CA HIS A 81 2.12 -2.09 6.14
C HIS A 81 2.39 -0.87 5.26
N LEU A 82 2.27 -1.05 3.95
CA LEU A 82 2.51 -0.03 2.94
C LEU A 82 1.35 -0.01 1.95
N LEU A 83 0.93 1.20 1.59
CA LEU A 83 0.03 1.40 0.45
C LEU A 83 0.84 1.31 -0.84
N ARG A 84 0.46 0.39 -1.72
CA ARG A 84 0.98 0.33 -3.08
C ARG A 84 0.25 1.38 -3.92
N ILE A 85 0.97 2.43 -4.28
CA ILE A 85 0.36 3.65 -4.86
C ILE A 85 0.91 4.01 -6.23
N ASP A 86 1.88 3.24 -6.72
CA ASP A 86 2.42 3.43 -8.05
C ASP A 86 3.06 2.16 -8.62
N GLN A 87 3.35 2.25 -9.90
CA GLN A 87 4.33 1.41 -10.55
C GLN A 87 5.70 2.10 -10.56
N SER A 88 6.76 1.36 -10.30
CA SER A 88 8.14 1.82 -10.51
C SER A 88 8.59 1.54 -11.95
N GLY A 89 9.66 2.19 -12.39
CA GLY A 89 10.33 1.89 -13.67
C GLY A 89 11.05 0.54 -13.73
N GLY A 90 10.77 -0.40 -12.81
CA GLY A 90 11.40 -1.74 -12.76
C GLY A 90 11.99 -2.15 -11.40
N ALA A 91 11.92 -1.29 -10.38
CA ALA A 91 12.45 -1.54 -9.04
C ALA A 91 11.36 -1.87 -8.01
N PHE A 92 11.74 -2.39 -6.84
CA PHE A 92 10.81 -2.50 -5.72
C PHE A 92 11.13 -1.38 -4.74
N ASP A 93 10.52 -0.22 -4.93
CA ASP A 93 10.79 0.93 -4.09
C ASP A 93 9.75 1.06 -2.98
N ILE A 94 10.19 1.49 -1.82
CA ILE A 94 9.32 1.86 -0.70
C ILE A 94 9.76 3.23 -0.18
N SER A 95 8.84 3.98 0.43
CA SER A 95 9.16 5.28 1.02
C SER A 95 10.41 5.19 1.91
N TYR A 96 11.29 6.19 1.82
CA TYR A 96 12.58 6.18 2.51
C TYR A 96 12.45 5.92 4.01
N ASP A 97 11.43 6.47 4.67
CA ASP A 97 11.17 6.19 6.09
C ASP A 97 10.90 4.70 6.37
N ALA A 98 10.04 4.06 5.59
CA ALA A 98 9.75 2.63 5.72
C ALA A 98 11.02 1.80 5.49
N TRP A 99 11.80 2.12 4.46
CA TRP A 99 13.07 1.45 4.18
C TRP A 99 14.06 1.60 5.34
N ASN A 100 14.20 2.80 5.89
CA ASN A 100 15.09 3.09 7.01
C ASN A 100 14.65 2.32 8.26
N TYR A 101 13.36 2.38 8.61
CA TYR A 101 12.81 1.65 9.76
C TYR A 101 13.00 0.13 9.62
N LEU A 102 12.72 -0.45 8.45
CA LEU A 102 12.93 -1.87 8.19
C LEU A 102 14.41 -2.26 8.20
N THR A 103 15.32 -1.34 7.93
CA THR A 103 16.77 -1.61 7.91
C THR A 103 17.40 -1.42 9.29
N THR A 104 17.09 -0.32 9.98
CA THR A 104 17.77 0.12 11.23
C THR A 104 16.90 0.10 12.48
N GLY A 105 15.57 0.17 12.32
CA GLY A 105 14.61 0.21 13.42
C GLY A 105 14.23 1.64 13.79
N LYS A 106 14.73 2.63 13.05
CA LYS A 106 14.54 4.06 13.28
C LYS A 106 13.87 4.74 12.10
N SER A 107 13.07 5.77 12.36
CA SER A 107 12.56 6.64 11.30
C SER A 107 13.72 7.31 10.58
N ALA A 108 13.57 7.56 9.28
CA ALA A 108 14.55 8.32 8.51
C ALA A 108 14.67 9.78 9.01
N THR A 109 13.66 10.32 9.69
CA THR A 109 13.74 11.65 10.34
C THR A 109 14.50 11.63 11.66
N GLU A 110 14.64 10.47 12.30
CA GLU A 110 15.32 10.31 13.59
C GLU A 110 16.79 9.95 13.40
N ASP A 111 17.08 8.92 12.59
CA ASP A 111 18.43 8.39 12.36
C ASP A 111 18.56 7.95 10.89
N PRO A 112 18.79 8.91 9.96
CA PRO A 112 18.85 8.64 8.53
C PRO A 112 20.07 7.81 8.18
N THR A 113 19.85 6.67 7.52
CA THR A 113 20.91 5.84 6.95
C THR A 113 20.90 5.92 5.42
N ILE A 114 22.07 5.78 4.82
CA ILE A 114 22.26 5.66 3.37
C ILE A 114 22.56 4.20 2.99
N GLY A 115 22.07 3.78 1.84
CA GLY A 115 22.27 2.44 1.29
C GLY A 115 21.60 2.29 -0.07
N GLY A 116 21.06 1.11 -0.33
CA GLY A 116 20.36 0.79 -1.56
C GLY A 116 19.49 -0.44 -1.37
N GLY A 117 19.54 -1.35 -2.33
CA GLY A 117 18.76 -2.58 -2.29
C GLY A 117 19.05 -3.44 -1.06
N VAL A 118 18.03 -3.74 -0.26
CA VAL A 118 18.08 -4.69 0.85
C VAL A 118 17.08 -5.80 0.59
N LEU A 119 17.51 -7.06 0.72
CA LEU A 119 16.61 -8.21 0.52
C LEU A 119 15.57 -8.24 1.64
N MET A 120 14.31 -8.01 1.29
CA MET A 120 13.18 -7.99 2.22
C MET A 120 12.05 -8.88 1.70
N ASN A 121 11.26 -9.42 2.62
CA ASN A 121 10.08 -10.21 2.29
C ASN A 121 8.87 -9.29 2.15
N TRP A 122 7.97 -9.63 1.24
CA TRP A 122 6.70 -8.95 1.10
C TRP A 122 5.56 -9.92 0.83
N GLU A 123 4.36 -9.49 1.19
CA GLU A 123 3.10 -10.14 0.87
C GLU A 123 2.02 -9.08 0.64
N ALA A 124 1.19 -9.28 -0.38
CA ALA A 124 -0.07 -8.56 -0.52
C ALA A 124 -1.03 -9.11 0.51
N VAL A 125 -1.59 -8.22 1.32
CA VAL A 125 -2.52 -8.55 2.40
C VAL A 125 -3.87 -7.89 2.12
N ASP A 126 -4.86 -8.20 2.94
CA ASP A 126 -6.17 -7.57 2.80
C ASP A 126 -6.06 -6.04 2.95
N ALA A 127 -6.80 -5.31 2.11
CA ALA A 127 -6.76 -3.85 2.10
C ALA A 127 -7.13 -3.23 3.46
N SER A 128 -7.93 -3.92 4.28
CA SER A 128 -8.27 -3.47 5.63
C SER A 128 -7.07 -3.39 6.57
N GLU A 129 -5.99 -4.14 6.33
CA GLU A 129 -4.76 -4.04 7.12
C GLU A 129 -4.08 -2.67 6.94
N CYS A 130 -4.28 -2.01 5.79
CA CYS A 130 -3.83 -0.65 5.53
C CYS A 130 -4.88 0.43 5.80
N SER A 131 -6.02 0.09 6.43
CA SER A 131 -7.09 1.07 6.72
C SER A 131 -6.59 2.28 7.52
N HIS A 132 -5.63 2.06 8.43
CA HIS A 132 -4.98 3.13 9.21
C HIS A 132 -4.12 4.09 8.37
N LEU A 133 -3.79 3.73 7.12
CA LEU A 133 -3.06 4.57 6.16
C LEU A 133 -4.00 5.36 5.23
N LEU A 134 -5.31 5.06 5.26
CA LEU A 134 -6.33 5.67 4.42
C LEU A 134 -7.23 6.58 5.25
N LYS A 135 -7.43 7.81 4.78
CA LYS A 135 -8.44 8.70 5.37
C LYS A 135 -9.85 8.16 5.06
N ASP A 136 -10.65 7.99 6.11
CA ASP A 136 -12.03 7.49 6.02
C ASP A 136 -12.17 6.12 5.32
N GLY A 137 -11.08 5.34 5.27
CA GLY A 137 -11.03 4.05 4.56
C GLY A 137 -11.16 4.16 3.05
N LYS A 138 -11.03 5.37 2.47
CA LYS A 138 -11.15 5.60 1.03
C LYS A 138 -9.78 5.77 0.38
N PHE A 139 -9.57 5.10 -0.75
CA PHE A 139 -8.42 5.25 -1.62
C PHE A 139 -8.51 6.61 -2.36
N PRO A 140 -7.65 7.59 -2.05
CA PRO A 140 -7.83 8.97 -2.47
C PRO A 140 -7.16 9.22 -3.82
N LEU A 141 -7.98 9.48 -4.82
CA LEU A 141 -7.56 9.60 -6.21
C LEU A 141 -7.81 11.01 -6.76
N SER A 142 -6.89 11.49 -7.59
CA SER A 142 -7.03 12.73 -8.36
C SER A 142 -8.07 12.55 -9.46
N ALA A 143 -9.17 13.29 -9.39
CA ALA A 143 -10.22 13.28 -10.40
C ALA A 143 -9.70 13.60 -11.82
N ALA A 144 -8.63 14.39 -11.92
CA ALA A 144 -8.06 14.79 -13.20
C ALA A 144 -7.12 13.72 -13.79
N ASN A 145 -6.40 12.96 -12.96
CA ASN A 145 -5.29 12.10 -13.41
C ASN A 145 -5.51 10.60 -13.19
N SER A 146 -6.49 10.18 -12.39
CA SER A 146 -6.66 8.77 -12.02
C SER A 146 -7.65 7.99 -12.89
N MET A 147 -8.30 8.64 -13.86
CA MET A 147 -9.50 8.09 -14.49
C MET A 147 -9.27 6.77 -15.23
N ASN A 148 -8.07 6.56 -15.82
CA ASN A 148 -7.72 5.28 -16.45
C ASN A 148 -7.70 4.14 -15.43
N TYR A 149 -6.99 4.32 -14.31
CA TYR A 149 -6.91 3.33 -13.23
C TYR A 149 -8.28 3.08 -12.61
N LEU A 150 -9.00 4.15 -12.25
CA LEU A 150 -10.31 4.03 -11.59
C LEU A 150 -11.34 3.35 -12.50
N THR A 151 -11.38 3.68 -13.79
CA THR A 151 -12.34 3.06 -14.72
C THR A 151 -12.08 1.57 -14.87
N SER A 152 -10.80 1.15 -14.93
CA SER A 152 -10.44 -0.27 -14.91
C SER A 152 -10.90 -0.96 -13.63
N CYS A 153 -10.74 -0.31 -12.46
CA CYS A 153 -11.22 -0.88 -11.21
C CYS A 153 -12.74 -0.93 -11.09
N LEU A 154 -13.47 0.05 -11.62
CA LEU A 154 -14.93 0.04 -11.63
C LEU A 154 -15.50 -1.07 -12.53
N ALA A 155 -14.73 -1.57 -13.50
CA ALA A 155 -15.08 -2.78 -14.26
C ALA A 155 -14.92 -4.08 -13.44
N GLU A 156 -14.24 -4.02 -12.30
CA GLU A 156 -14.16 -5.07 -11.28
C GLU A 156 -14.97 -4.63 -10.05
N PRO A 157 -16.33 -4.69 -10.10
CA PRO A 157 -17.19 -4.08 -9.09
C PRO A 157 -16.98 -4.62 -7.68
N ASP A 158 -16.43 -5.84 -7.58
CA ASP A 158 -16.14 -6.46 -6.30
C ASP A 158 -14.80 -6.06 -5.68
N SER A 159 -13.96 -5.36 -6.43
CA SER A 159 -12.64 -4.93 -5.97
C SER A 159 -12.71 -3.91 -4.83
N PHE A 160 -11.66 -3.86 -4.01
CA PHE A 160 -11.55 -2.90 -2.92
C PHE A 160 -11.69 -1.47 -3.44
N VAL A 161 -10.96 -1.10 -4.50
CA VAL A 161 -10.95 0.26 -5.04
C VAL A 161 -12.33 0.63 -5.59
N ALA A 162 -13.03 -0.26 -6.31
CA ALA A 162 -14.37 0.03 -6.81
C ALA A 162 -15.37 0.39 -5.69
N LYS A 163 -15.23 -0.27 -4.53
CA LYS A 163 -16.09 -0.08 -3.36
C LYS A 163 -15.63 1.09 -2.47
N ASN A 164 -14.33 1.43 -2.49
CA ASN A 164 -13.69 2.28 -1.50
C ASN A 164 -12.78 3.36 -2.11
N TYR A 165 -13.17 4.01 -3.19
CA TYR A 165 -12.45 5.18 -3.69
C TYR A 165 -13.07 6.50 -3.23
N ALA A 166 -12.28 7.58 -3.28
CA ALA A 166 -12.76 8.95 -3.26
C ALA A 166 -12.02 9.74 -4.35
N LEU A 167 -12.77 10.50 -5.15
CA LEU A 167 -12.21 11.40 -6.15
C LEU A 167 -12.14 12.81 -5.59
N TYR A 168 -10.99 13.47 -5.74
CA TYR A 168 -10.80 14.86 -5.33
C TYR A 168 -10.39 15.73 -6.51
N ASN A 169 -10.82 17.00 -6.50
CA ASN A 169 -10.42 17.99 -7.50
C ASN A 169 -9.01 18.56 -7.27
N ILE A 170 -8.08 17.70 -6.84
CA ILE A 170 -6.66 18.01 -6.67
C ILE A 170 -5.93 17.49 -7.91
N GLN A 171 -5.21 18.38 -8.57
CA GLN A 171 -4.70 18.15 -9.92
C GLN A 171 -3.45 17.28 -9.95
N ASN A 172 -2.63 17.25 -8.89
CA ASN A 172 -1.40 16.46 -8.88
C ASN A 172 -1.21 15.65 -7.58
N PRO A 173 -0.48 14.51 -7.63
CA PRO A 173 -0.22 13.66 -6.47
C PRO A 173 0.46 14.39 -5.29
N ALA A 174 1.34 15.36 -5.57
CA ALA A 174 1.99 16.18 -4.55
C ALA A 174 1.06 17.24 -3.90
N CYS A 175 -0.20 17.34 -4.35
CA CYS A 175 -1.21 18.25 -3.83
C CYS A 175 -0.81 19.74 -3.83
N THR A 176 -0.10 20.20 -4.87
CA THR A 176 0.29 21.61 -5.02
C THR A 176 -0.70 22.41 -5.87
N TRP A 177 -1.57 21.73 -6.62
CA TRP A 177 -2.55 22.35 -7.51
C TRP A 177 -3.95 21.74 -7.34
N GLY A 178 -4.98 22.56 -7.43
CA GLY A 178 -6.39 22.18 -7.39
C GLY A 178 -7.16 22.73 -6.19
N VAL A 179 -8.29 22.08 -5.90
CA VAL A 179 -9.20 22.43 -4.81
C VAL A 179 -9.47 21.17 -4.00
N ASP A 180 -9.35 21.26 -2.68
CA ASP A 180 -9.72 20.15 -1.80
C ASP A 180 -11.24 20.01 -1.68
N GLU A 181 -11.85 19.43 -2.70
CA GLU A 181 -13.28 19.10 -2.78
C GLU A 181 -13.48 17.73 -3.38
N VAL A 182 -14.54 17.05 -2.95
CA VAL A 182 -14.91 15.72 -3.46
C VAL A 182 -15.67 15.88 -4.77
N CYS A 183 -15.29 15.05 -5.75
CA CYS A 183 -15.98 14.94 -7.03
C CYS A 183 -16.86 13.69 -7.08
N THR A 184 -17.85 13.69 -7.96
CA THR A 184 -18.71 12.54 -8.24
C THR A 184 -18.44 11.99 -9.64
N LEU A 185 -18.63 10.69 -9.83
CA LEU A 185 -18.42 10.04 -11.12
C LEU A 185 -19.65 9.24 -11.50
N ASN A 186 -20.12 9.44 -12.74
CA ASN A 186 -21.13 8.62 -13.37
C ASN A 186 -20.68 8.25 -14.78
N LEU A 187 -20.11 7.05 -14.92
CA LEU A 187 -19.59 6.53 -16.19
C LEU A 187 -20.67 6.32 -17.27
N ALA A 188 -21.96 6.27 -16.90
CA ALA A 188 -23.05 6.24 -17.87
C ALA A 188 -23.29 7.61 -18.53
N VAL A 189 -22.76 8.70 -17.96
CA VAL A 189 -22.91 10.07 -18.45
C VAL A 189 -21.60 10.59 -19.04
N SER A 190 -20.47 10.37 -18.35
CA SER A 190 -19.17 10.91 -18.76
C SER A 190 -18.02 10.06 -18.22
N ASN A 191 -16.91 10.03 -18.96
CA ASN A 191 -15.64 9.48 -18.49
C ASN A 191 -14.84 10.48 -17.62
N GLN A 192 -15.40 11.65 -17.33
CA GLN A 192 -14.84 12.67 -16.46
C GLN A 192 -15.68 12.82 -15.19
N ALA A 193 -15.02 13.04 -14.05
CA ALA A 193 -15.70 13.33 -12.81
C ALA A 193 -16.29 14.76 -12.80
N ALA A 194 -17.44 14.92 -12.16
CA ALA A 194 -18.06 16.21 -11.89
C ALA A 194 -17.59 16.74 -10.53
N CYS A 195 -16.90 17.88 -10.54
CA CYS A 195 -16.40 18.55 -9.35
C CYS A 195 -17.13 19.90 -9.14
N PRO A 196 -17.42 20.32 -7.89
CA PRO A 196 -18.16 21.56 -7.62
C PRO A 196 -17.59 22.83 -8.27
N SER A 197 -16.27 22.97 -8.30
CA SER A 197 -15.59 24.11 -8.92
C SER A 197 -15.22 23.89 -10.40
N GLY A 198 -15.67 22.78 -10.99
CA GLY A 198 -15.25 22.32 -12.32
C GLY A 198 -13.95 21.51 -12.25
N LEU A 199 -13.84 20.47 -13.08
CA LEU A 199 -12.67 19.59 -13.10
C LEU A 199 -11.43 20.33 -13.63
N GLY A 200 -10.26 20.04 -13.05
CA GLY A 200 -8.98 20.49 -13.60
C GLY A 200 -8.57 21.89 -13.15
N SER A 201 -8.99 22.30 -11.94
CA SER A 201 -8.54 23.55 -11.35
C SER A 201 -7.02 23.60 -11.20
N VAL A 202 -6.42 24.72 -11.61
CA VAL A 202 -4.97 25.04 -11.48
C VAL A 202 -4.70 25.99 -10.32
N LYS A 203 -5.63 26.08 -9.36
CA LYS A 203 -5.46 26.93 -8.17
C LYS A 203 -4.30 26.40 -7.33
N THR A 204 -3.40 27.27 -6.88
CA THR A 204 -2.35 26.86 -5.95
C THR A 204 -2.96 26.34 -4.65
N LEU A 205 -2.55 25.14 -4.26
CA LEU A 205 -2.96 24.48 -3.01
C LEU A 205 -1.75 24.42 -2.08
N THR A 206 -1.78 25.19 -0.99
CA THR A 206 -0.69 25.26 -0.01
C THR A 206 -1.08 24.73 1.37
N ALA A 207 -2.38 24.52 1.61
CA ALA A 207 -2.91 24.11 2.91
C ALA A 207 -2.67 22.62 3.23
N LEU A 208 -2.27 21.82 2.24
CA LEU A 208 -2.15 20.36 2.34
C LEU A 208 -0.80 19.88 1.76
N PRO A 209 0.34 20.35 2.28
CA PRO A 209 1.64 20.01 1.72
C PRO A 209 1.93 18.52 1.87
N VAL A 210 2.42 17.90 0.80
CA VAL A 210 3.09 16.60 0.87
C VAL A 210 4.54 16.82 1.21
N THR A 211 5.11 16.00 2.12
CA THR A 211 6.50 16.15 2.55
C THR A 211 7.33 14.92 2.21
N ASN A 212 8.48 15.17 1.63
CA ASN A 212 9.55 14.21 1.39
C ASN A 212 10.57 14.28 2.54
N ILE A 213 11.27 13.18 2.79
CA ILE A 213 12.44 13.16 3.68
C ILE A 213 13.67 13.07 2.79
N GLY A 214 14.50 14.12 2.80
CA GLY A 214 15.71 14.17 1.97
C GLY A 214 16.65 13.02 2.30
N TYR A 215 17.04 12.26 1.29
CA TYR A 215 17.83 11.05 1.45
C TYR A 215 19.12 11.25 2.24
N GLY A 216 19.33 10.47 3.30
CA GLY A 216 20.51 10.56 4.17
C GLY A 216 20.57 11.81 5.06
N THR A 217 19.56 12.69 5.03
CA THR A 217 19.62 13.99 5.74
C THR A 217 18.76 14.06 6.99
N GLY A 218 17.68 13.27 7.05
CA GLY A 218 16.63 13.37 8.07
C GLY A 218 15.80 14.66 8.02
N LYS A 219 16.04 15.53 7.04
CA LYS A 219 15.32 16.80 6.87
C LYS A 219 14.12 16.61 5.95
N THR A 220 13.03 17.30 6.25
CA THR A 220 11.84 17.30 5.40
C THR A 220 11.85 18.46 4.41
N ALA A 221 11.25 18.24 3.24
CA ALA A 221 11.00 19.26 2.23
C ALA A 221 9.63 19.04 1.61
N VAL A 222 8.97 20.13 1.18
CA VAL A 222 7.70 20.03 0.47
C VAL A 222 7.94 19.35 -0.89
N ALA A 223 7.16 18.31 -1.17
CA ALA A 223 7.16 17.66 -2.47
C ALA A 223 6.57 18.60 -3.52
N VAL A 224 7.22 18.68 -4.67
CA VAL A 224 6.79 19.50 -5.81
C VAL A 224 6.77 18.63 -7.06
N GLN A 225 5.74 18.80 -7.89
CA GLN A 225 5.51 18.05 -9.14
C GLN A 225 4.84 18.95 -10.17
#